data_AF-A0A957KLR0-F1
#
_entry.id   AF-A0A957KLR0-F1
#
_cell.length_a   1.000
_cell.length_b   1.000
_cell.length_c   1.000
_cell.angle_alpha   90.00
_cell.angle_beta   90.00
_cell.angle_gamma   90.00
#
_symmetry.space_group_name_H-M   'P 1'
#
loop_
_entity.id
_entity.type
_entity.pdbx_description
1 polymer ?
#
loop_
_entity_poly.entity_id
_entity_poly.type
_entity_poly.pdbx_seq_one_letter_code
_entity_poly.pdbx_strand_id
1 'polypeptide(L)'
;VTQLVNSPLLNFVDWSGVQILQARDVTAPWAQTLVGAIGGPLVLTGEQNGRRVAIITFDLRQSDLPLRIAFPILMANITNWLSPGRAFDAPNGLQVGAPVSILPGASTTEVIVTAPDGSEWEQAVTGSSILYTETALPGLYEVTLRDATGEQPAGQFAVNLFAADESQIAVETTIRLGQTDVTAPTEEDVGQRELWYWLALIGFLVLLLEWWVHHRGARWPNWGWLQRRNA
;
A
#
# COMPACT_ATOMS: atom_id res chain seq x y z
N VAL A 1 -46.38 -4.02 0.51
CA VAL A 1 -44.96 -4.33 0.27
C VAL A 1 -44.75 -5.80 0.62
N THR A 2 -44.06 -6.55 -0.23
CA THR A 2 -43.83 -7.99 -0.04
C THR A 2 -42.38 -8.34 -0.37
N GLN A 3 -41.78 -9.16 0.48
CA GLN A 3 -40.49 -9.80 0.20
C GLN A 3 -40.71 -10.89 -0.87
N LEU A 4 -39.88 -10.88 -1.91
CA LEU A 4 -40.00 -11.80 -3.04
C LEU A 4 -38.97 -12.92 -3.00
N VAL A 5 -37.82 -12.70 -2.34
CA VAL A 5 -36.71 -13.64 -2.29
C VAL A 5 -36.17 -13.73 -0.86
N ASN A 6 -35.76 -14.94 -0.44
CA ASN A 6 -35.00 -15.10 0.79
C ASN A 6 -33.54 -14.71 0.54
N SER A 7 -33.08 -13.64 1.18
CA SER A 7 -31.75 -13.07 0.97
C SER A 7 -31.15 -12.67 2.31
N PRO A 8 -29.84 -12.91 2.55
CA PRO A 8 -29.16 -12.42 3.75
C PRO A 8 -29.32 -10.92 3.98
N LEU A 9 -29.52 -10.15 2.89
CA LEU A 9 -29.73 -8.70 2.95
C LEU A 9 -31.02 -8.29 3.65
N LEU A 10 -32.02 -9.18 3.67
CA LEU A 10 -33.31 -8.94 4.30
C LEU A 10 -33.42 -9.62 5.67
N ASN A 11 -32.35 -10.27 6.16
CA ASN A 11 -32.35 -10.85 7.50
C ASN A 11 -32.62 -9.77 8.56
N PHE A 12 -33.60 -10.05 9.42
CA PHE A 12 -34.05 -9.14 10.48
C PHE A 12 -34.64 -7.80 9.98
N VAL A 13 -34.98 -7.70 8.70
CA VAL A 13 -35.65 -6.53 8.11
C VAL A 13 -37.13 -6.83 7.94
N ASP A 14 -37.96 -6.28 8.82
CA ASP A 14 -39.42 -6.39 8.68
C ASP A 14 -39.97 -5.32 7.72
N TRP A 15 -40.51 -5.79 6.59
CA TRP A 15 -41.15 -4.95 5.57
C TRP A 15 -42.66 -4.79 5.76
N SER A 16 -43.23 -5.44 6.78
CA SER A 16 -44.66 -5.42 7.04
C SER A 16 -45.12 -3.99 7.37
N GLY A 17 -46.16 -3.55 6.66
CA GLY A 17 -46.77 -2.24 6.86
C GLY A 17 -45.91 -1.03 6.46
N VAL A 18 -44.73 -1.22 5.85
CA VAL A 18 -43.94 -0.10 5.30
C VAL A 18 -44.75 0.66 4.27
N GLN A 19 -44.83 1.98 4.45
CA GLN A 19 -45.56 2.90 3.60
C GLN A 19 -44.58 3.63 2.69
N ILE A 20 -44.87 3.61 1.39
CA ILE A 20 -44.08 4.27 0.36
C ILE A 20 -45.07 5.05 -0.49
N LEU A 21 -44.89 6.37 -0.60
CA LEU A 21 -45.79 7.23 -1.34
C LEU A 21 -45.66 7.00 -2.84
N GLN A 22 -44.42 6.92 -3.34
CA GLN A 22 -44.14 6.73 -4.76
C GLN A 22 -42.80 6.00 -4.95
N ALA A 23 -42.75 5.11 -5.92
CA ALA A 23 -41.54 4.46 -6.41
C ALA A 23 -41.39 4.68 -7.91
N ARG A 24 -40.15 4.67 -8.41
CA ARG A 24 -39.84 4.66 -9.84
C ARG A 24 -39.91 3.23 -10.35
N ASP A 25 -40.46 3.07 -11.53
CA ASP A 25 -40.35 1.80 -12.25
C ASP A 25 -38.92 1.67 -12.81
N VAL A 26 -38.15 0.71 -12.28
CA VAL A 26 -36.74 0.50 -12.63
C VAL A 26 -36.56 -0.93 -13.08
N THR A 27 -36.16 -1.09 -14.34
CA THR A 27 -35.83 -2.39 -14.92
C THR A 27 -34.32 -2.59 -14.94
N ALA A 28 -33.85 -3.59 -14.20
CA ALA A 28 -32.45 -3.99 -14.17
C ALA A 28 -32.35 -5.52 -14.33
N PRO A 29 -32.21 -6.05 -15.57
CA PRO A 29 -32.23 -7.49 -15.82
C PRO A 29 -31.09 -8.27 -15.13
N TRP A 30 -29.99 -7.58 -14.83
CA TRP A 30 -28.83 -8.12 -14.13
C TRP A 30 -28.99 -8.11 -12.59
N ALA A 31 -30.05 -7.49 -12.07
CA ALA A 31 -30.30 -7.36 -10.64
C ALA A 31 -31.48 -8.23 -10.21
N GLN A 32 -31.36 -8.85 -9.04
CA GLN A 32 -32.42 -9.59 -8.40
C GLN A 32 -33.31 -8.64 -7.59
N THR A 33 -34.63 -8.74 -7.77
CA THR A 33 -35.58 -7.99 -6.93
C THR A 33 -35.75 -8.69 -5.59
N LEU A 34 -35.36 -8.02 -4.50
CA LEU A 34 -35.48 -8.52 -3.14
C LEU A 34 -36.86 -8.22 -2.54
N VAL A 35 -37.34 -6.99 -2.79
CA VAL A 35 -38.60 -6.47 -2.25
C VAL A 35 -39.40 -5.83 -3.38
N GLY A 36 -40.69 -6.14 -3.44
CA GLY A 36 -41.60 -5.57 -4.43
C GLY A 36 -42.90 -5.06 -3.81
N ALA A 37 -43.65 -4.33 -4.64
CA ALA A 37 -45.04 -3.97 -4.41
C ALA A 37 -45.84 -4.21 -5.69
N ILE A 38 -47.16 -4.03 -5.61
CA ILE A 38 -48.07 -4.18 -6.76
C ILE A 38 -47.63 -3.29 -7.94
N GLY A 39 -47.06 -2.11 -7.66
CA GLY A 39 -46.59 -1.17 -8.67
C GLY A 39 -45.17 -1.40 -9.20
N GLY A 40 -44.46 -2.46 -8.78
CA GLY A 40 -43.11 -2.77 -9.28
C GLY A 40 -42.06 -3.06 -8.20
N PRO A 41 -40.78 -3.19 -8.60
CA PRO A 41 -39.69 -3.51 -7.68
C PRO A 41 -39.36 -2.30 -6.78
N LEU A 42 -39.06 -2.58 -5.51
CA LEU A 42 -38.74 -1.58 -4.49
C LEU A 42 -37.26 -1.59 -4.10
N VAL A 43 -36.69 -2.79 -3.93
CA VAL A 43 -35.28 -2.99 -3.62
C VAL A 43 -34.74 -4.07 -4.54
N LEU A 44 -33.66 -3.76 -5.26
CA LEU A 44 -32.94 -4.69 -6.13
C LEU A 44 -31.46 -4.72 -5.77
N THR A 45 -30.82 -5.86 -5.99
CA THR A 45 -29.37 -6.02 -5.81
C THR A 45 -28.78 -6.89 -6.89
N GLY A 46 -27.57 -6.58 -7.34
CA GLY A 46 -26.85 -7.41 -8.31
C GLY A 46 -25.41 -6.97 -8.50
N GLU A 47 -24.67 -7.76 -9.26
CA GLU A 47 -23.29 -7.45 -9.63
C GLU A 47 -23.21 -7.09 -11.11
N GLN A 48 -22.54 -5.98 -11.41
CA GLN A 48 -22.32 -5.52 -12.77
C GLN A 48 -20.89 -5.01 -12.94
N ASN A 49 -20.14 -5.59 -13.88
CA ASN A 49 -18.72 -5.26 -14.14
C ASN A 49 -17.84 -5.36 -12.87
N GLY A 50 -18.03 -6.42 -12.08
CA GLY A 50 -17.28 -6.65 -10.84
C GLY A 50 -17.64 -5.68 -9.69
N ARG A 51 -18.73 -4.92 -9.82
CA ARG A 51 -19.21 -4.02 -8.77
C ARG A 51 -20.57 -4.48 -8.26
N ARG A 52 -20.68 -4.58 -6.94
CA ARG A 52 -21.96 -4.78 -6.25
C ARG A 52 -22.76 -3.48 -6.26
N VAL A 53 -24.04 -3.59 -6.62
CA VAL A 53 -24.96 -2.45 -6.70
C VAL A 53 -26.27 -2.81 -6.00
N ALA A 54 -26.71 -1.93 -5.11
CA ALA A 54 -28.03 -1.97 -4.50
C ALA A 54 -28.86 -0.78 -4.98
N ILE A 55 -30.09 -1.04 -5.42
CA ILE A 55 -31.01 -0.06 -5.98
C ILE A 55 -32.23 0.02 -5.06
N ILE A 56 -32.50 1.21 -4.55
CA ILE A 56 -33.76 1.55 -3.87
C ILE A 56 -34.54 2.44 -4.83
N THR A 57 -35.73 1.99 -5.25
CA THR A 57 -36.45 2.64 -6.36
C THR A 57 -37.33 3.83 -5.92
N PHE A 58 -37.41 4.10 -4.62
CA PHE A 58 -38.21 5.19 -4.05
C PHE A 58 -37.33 6.18 -3.27
N ASP A 59 -37.83 7.40 -3.11
CA ASP A 59 -37.19 8.41 -2.26
C ASP A 59 -37.46 8.06 -0.78
N LEU A 60 -36.41 7.89 0.01
CA LEU A 60 -36.51 7.59 1.44
C LEU A 60 -37.30 8.65 2.22
N ARG A 61 -37.31 9.91 1.77
CA ARG A 61 -38.08 11.00 2.39
C ARG A 61 -39.59 10.89 2.13
N GLN A 62 -39.97 10.07 1.14
CA GLN A 62 -41.35 9.78 0.79
C GLN A 62 -41.79 8.39 1.28
N SER A 63 -41.13 7.88 2.32
CA SER A 63 -41.45 6.62 2.98
C SER A 63 -41.31 6.76 4.49
N ASP A 64 -42.06 5.95 5.24
CA ASP A 64 -41.87 5.81 6.68
C ASP A 64 -40.72 4.85 7.05
N LEU A 65 -40.08 4.22 6.05
CA LEU A 65 -38.99 3.27 6.26
C LEU A 65 -37.87 3.84 7.14
N PRO A 66 -37.33 5.06 6.93
CA PRO A 66 -36.25 5.60 7.76
C PRO A 66 -36.60 5.79 9.24
N LEU A 67 -37.91 5.81 9.58
CA LEU A 67 -38.40 5.93 10.95
C LEU A 67 -38.56 4.56 11.64
N ARG A 68 -38.30 3.46 10.93
CA ARG A 68 -38.45 2.08 11.40
C ARG A 68 -37.10 1.44 11.69
N ILE A 69 -37.08 0.49 12.61
CA ILE A 69 -35.91 -0.33 12.94
C ILE A 69 -35.39 -1.10 11.71
N ALA A 70 -36.29 -1.45 10.79
CA ALA A 70 -35.95 -2.11 9.53
C ALA A 70 -34.91 -1.33 8.70
N PHE A 71 -34.92 0.01 8.74
CA PHE A 71 -34.02 0.83 7.93
C PHE A 71 -32.55 0.73 8.31
N PRO A 72 -32.11 0.99 9.56
CA PRO A 72 -30.71 0.88 9.93
C PRO A 72 -30.18 -0.55 9.75
N ILE A 73 -31.00 -1.58 9.97
CA ILE A 73 -30.62 -2.98 9.72
C ILE A 73 -30.40 -3.21 8.22
N LEU A 74 -31.35 -2.76 7.37
CA LEU A 74 -31.21 -2.86 5.92
C LEU A 74 -29.96 -2.13 5.43
N MET A 75 -29.68 -0.92 5.93
CA MET A 75 -28.49 -0.18 5.54
C MET A 75 -27.21 -0.89 5.98
N ALA A 76 -27.16 -1.43 7.20
CA ALA A 76 -26.01 -2.21 7.65
C ALA A 76 -25.78 -3.44 6.76
N ASN A 77 -26.85 -4.19 6.43
CA ASN A 77 -26.77 -5.35 5.55
C ASN A 77 -26.29 -4.97 4.13
N ILE A 78 -26.85 -3.91 3.54
CA ILE A 78 -26.47 -3.41 2.22
C ILE A 78 -25.02 -2.92 2.23
N THR A 79 -24.61 -2.12 3.22
CA THR A 79 -23.24 -1.60 3.31
C THR A 79 -22.22 -2.73 3.48
N ASN A 80 -22.51 -3.73 4.33
CA ASN A 80 -21.65 -4.91 4.49
C ASN A 80 -21.53 -5.70 3.18
N TRP A 81 -22.60 -5.79 2.41
CA TRP A 81 -22.56 -6.48 1.13
C TRP A 81 -21.85 -5.68 0.05
N LEU A 82 -22.04 -4.35 0.00
CA LEU A 82 -21.36 -3.45 -0.94
C LEU A 82 -19.86 -3.32 -0.66
N SER A 83 -19.47 -3.41 0.61
CA SER A 83 -18.08 -3.44 1.07
C SER A 83 -17.85 -4.76 1.79
N PRO A 84 -17.73 -5.89 1.06
CA PRO A 84 -17.14 -7.07 1.69
C PRO A 84 -15.79 -6.58 2.21
N GLY A 85 -15.61 -6.58 3.54
CA GLY A 85 -14.34 -6.15 4.13
C GLY A 85 -13.22 -6.83 3.36
N ARG A 86 -12.08 -6.13 3.14
CA ARG A 86 -10.94 -6.77 2.48
C ARG A 86 -10.74 -8.12 3.16
N ALA A 87 -10.90 -9.21 2.41
CA ALA A 87 -10.86 -10.55 2.98
C ALA A 87 -9.49 -10.87 3.56
N PHE A 88 -8.52 -9.99 3.35
CA PHE A 88 -7.17 -10.05 3.86
C PHE A 88 -6.63 -8.64 4.13
N ASP A 89 -5.80 -8.54 5.16
CA ASP A 89 -4.99 -7.37 5.46
C ASP A 89 -3.56 -7.63 4.96
N ALA A 90 -3.30 -7.19 3.72
CA ALA A 90 -1.99 -7.24 3.11
C ALA A 90 -1.48 -5.79 2.89
N PRO A 91 -0.34 -5.40 3.48
CA PRO A 91 0.29 -4.12 3.20
C PRO A 91 0.65 -3.98 1.72
N ASN A 92 0.70 -2.74 1.23
CA ASN A 92 1.28 -2.47 -0.08
C ASN A 92 2.77 -2.82 -0.06
N GLY A 93 3.19 -3.78 -0.88
CA GLY A 93 4.58 -4.23 -0.93
C GLY A 93 4.93 -5.29 0.13
N LEU A 94 4.04 -6.26 0.35
CA LEU A 94 4.29 -7.41 1.21
C LEU A 94 5.57 -8.15 0.77
N GLN A 95 6.47 -8.41 1.72
CA GLN A 95 7.72 -9.12 1.50
C GLN A 95 7.52 -10.64 1.46
N VAL A 96 8.46 -11.33 0.81
CA VAL A 96 8.50 -12.80 0.81
C VAL A 96 8.60 -13.33 2.24
N GLY A 97 7.77 -14.33 2.56
CA GLY A 97 7.70 -14.97 3.88
C GLY A 97 6.95 -14.16 4.96
N ALA A 98 6.48 -12.95 4.65
CA ALA A 98 5.66 -12.18 5.58
C ALA A 98 4.25 -12.78 5.68
N PRO A 99 3.68 -12.90 6.90
CA PRO A 99 2.36 -13.46 7.08
C PRO A 99 1.26 -12.49 6.63
N VAL A 100 0.15 -13.03 6.15
CA VAL A 100 -1.06 -12.28 5.75
C VAL A 100 -2.23 -12.72 6.63
N SER A 101 -2.90 -11.75 7.25
CA SER A 101 -4.09 -12.02 8.03
C SER A 101 -5.31 -12.01 7.12
N ILE A 102 -5.95 -13.16 6.95
CA ILE A 102 -7.21 -13.34 6.23
C ILE A 102 -8.35 -13.18 7.25
N LEU A 103 -9.33 -12.34 6.93
CA LEU A 103 -10.53 -12.08 7.72
C LEU A 103 -11.74 -12.63 6.94
N PRO A 104 -12.13 -13.89 7.15
CA PRO A 104 -13.28 -14.48 6.49
C PRO A 104 -14.58 -13.76 6.86
N GLY A 105 -15.53 -13.72 5.93
CA GLY A 105 -16.88 -13.21 6.21
C GLY A 105 -17.64 -14.14 7.17
N ALA A 106 -18.68 -13.62 7.82
CA ALA A 106 -19.48 -14.39 8.79
C ALA A 106 -20.15 -15.66 8.22
N SER A 107 -20.35 -15.73 6.90
CA SER A 107 -20.90 -16.89 6.19
C SER A 107 -19.83 -17.82 5.60
N THR A 108 -18.56 -17.45 5.64
CA THR A 108 -17.47 -18.22 5.03
C THR A 108 -17.17 -19.46 5.86
N THR A 109 -17.12 -20.61 5.20
CA THR A 109 -16.80 -21.91 5.80
C THR A 109 -15.37 -22.33 5.52
N GLU A 110 -14.77 -21.88 4.42
CA GLU A 110 -13.41 -22.22 4.02
C GLU A 110 -12.74 -21.08 3.25
N VAL A 111 -11.43 -20.99 3.37
CA VAL A 111 -10.56 -20.07 2.64
C VAL A 111 -9.63 -20.87 1.75
N ILE A 112 -9.51 -20.42 0.50
CA ILE A 112 -8.61 -20.98 -0.49
C ILE A 112 -7.66 -19.85 -0.91
N VAL A 113 -6.36 -20.11 -0.89
CA VAL A 113 -5.33 -19.19 -1.37
C VAL A 113 -4.57 -19.86 -2.50
N THR A 114 -4.65 -19.29 -3.69
CA THR A 114 -3.90 -19.76 -4.87
C THR A 114 -2.62 -18.93 -5.01
N ALA A 115 -1.48 -19.61 -4.97
CA ALA A 115 -0.17 -19.01 -5.12
C ALA A 115 0.17 -18.73 -6.60
N PRO A 116 1.21 -17.92 -6.90
CA PRO A 116 1.59 -17.57 -8.27
C PRO A 116 2.01 -18.75 -9.15
N ASP A 117 2.43 -19.87 -8.54
CA ASP A 117 2.77 -21.11 -9.23
C ASP A 117 1.55 -22.02 -9.49
N GLY A 118 0.36 -21.60 -9.05
CA GLY A 118 -0.88 -22.35 -9.16
C GLY A 118 -1.10 -23.36 -8.03
N SER A 119 -0.23 -23.43 -7.03
CA SER A 119 -0.50 -24.25 -5.83
C SER A 119 -1.64 -23.64 -5.01
N GLU A 120 -2.50 -24.49 -4.46
CA GLU A 120 -3.66 -24.09 -3.67
C GLU A 120 -3.47 -24.51 -2.22
N TRP A 121 -3.79 -23.59 -1.33
CA TRP A 121 -3.83 -23.81 0.11
C TRP A 121 -5.26 -23.61 0.60
N GLU A 122 -5.80 -24.59 1.32
CA GLU A 122 -7.17 -24.58 1.80
C GLU A 122 -7.21 -24.66 3.34
N GLN A 123 -8.05 -23.84 3.97
CA GLN A 123 -8.28 -23.90 5.41
C GLN A 123 -9.73 -23.60 5.80
N ALA A 124 -10.31 -24.48 6.60
CA ALA A 124 -11.63 -24.29 7.20
C ALA A 124 -11.64 -23.14 8.22
N VAL A 125 -12.67 -22.30 8.16
CA VAL A 125 -12.84 -21.17 9.07
C VAL A 125 -13.26 -21.66 10.45
N THR A 126 -12.31 -21.65 11.40
CA THR A 126 -12.54 -22.07 12.79
C THR A 126 -12.61 -20.88 13.76
N GLY A 127 -12.23 -19.68 13.33
CA GLY A 127 -12.18 -18.47 14.15
C GLY A 127 -12.43 -17.20 13.33
N SER A 128 -12.20 -16.03 13.94
CA SER A 128 -12.45 -14.73 13.31
C SER A 128 -11.39 -14.28 12.29
N SER A 129 -10.22 -14.91 12.31
CA SER A 129 -9.11 -14.62 11.39
C SER A 129 -8.25 -15.85 11.18
N ILE A 130 -7.64 -15.94 10.01
CA ILE A 130 -6.72 -16.99 9.59
C ILE A 130 -5.39 -16.34 9.25
N LEU A 131 -4.28 -16.89 9.73
CA LEU A 131 -2.95 -16.41 9.39
C LEU A 131 -2.36 -17.28 8.28
N TYR A 132 -2.21 -16.71 7.10
CA TYR A 132 -1.56 -17.36 5.96
C TYR A 132 -0.07 -16.99 5.95
N THR A 133 0.82 -17.98 5.89
CA THR A 133 2.28 -17.77 5.98
C THR A 133 3.04 -18.28 4.76
N GLU A 134 2.36 -18.88 3.77
CA GLU A 134 3.00 -19.51 2.61
C GLU A 134 3.29 -18.50 1.48
N THR A 135 3.86 -17.35 1.85
CA THR A 135 4.19 -16.23 0.95
C THR A 135 5.63 -16.31 0.42
N ALA A 136 6.12 -17.53 0.17
CA ALA A 136 7.52 -17.78 -0.21
C ALA A 136 7.83 -17.42 -1.68
N LEU A 137 6.81 -17.31 -2.53
CA LEU A 137 6.98 -17.00 -3.94
C LEU A 137 6.61 -15.53 -4.20
N PRO A 138 7.43 -14.77 -4.93
CA PRO A 138 7.00 -13.45 -5.38
C PRO A 138 5.95 -13.59 -6.49
N GLY A 139 4.94 -12.71 -6.47
CA GLY A 139 3.87 -12.70 -7.45
C GLY A 139 2.51 -12.34 -6.86
N LEU A 140 1.48 -12.58 -7.66
CA LEU A 140 0.09 -12.30 -7.30
C LEU A 140 -0.55 -13.55 -6.70
N TYR A 141 -1.03 -13.43 -5.48
CA TYR A 141 -1.81 -14.45 -4.79
C TYR A 141 -3.29 -14.10 -4.92
N GLU A 142 -4.12 -15.11 -5.18
CA GLU A 142 -5.57 -14.98 -5.24
C GLU A 142 -6.20 -15.62 -4.01
N VAL A 143 -7.14 -14.90 -3.40
CA VAL A 143 -7.88 -15.38 -2.23
C VAL A 143 -9.32 -15.64 -2.67
N THR A 144 -9.80 -16.84 -2.41
CA THR A 144 -11.18 -17.27 -2.67
C THR A 144 -11.80 -17.72 -1.36
N LEU A 145 -13.05 -17.31 -1.12
CA LEU A 145 -13.81 -17.72 0.06
C LEU A 145 -14.92 -18.66 -0.38
N ARG A 146 -15.08 -19.78 0.32
CA ARG A 146 -16.20 -20.70 0.12
C ARG A 146 -17.23 -20.52 1.22
N ASP A 147 -18.49 -20.44 0.83
CA ASP A 147 -19.64 -20.46 1.74
C ASP A 147 -20.67 -21.53 1.31
N ALA A 148 -21.84 -21.55 1.95
CA ALA A 148 -22.91 -22.50 1.62
C ALA A 148 -23.51 -22.31 0.21
N THR A 149 -23.23 -21.19 -0.45
CA THR A 149 -23.74 -20.85 -1.79
C THR A 149 -22.71 -21.09 -2.90
N GLY A 150 -21.43 -21.24 -2.55
CA GLY A 150 -20.35 -21.59 -3.47
C GLY A 150 -19.04 -20.87 -3.15
N GLU A 151 -18.12 -20.89 -4.11
CA GLU A 151 -16.86 -20.14 -4.06
C GLU A 151 -17.04 -18.73 -4.60
N GLN A 152 -16.43 -17.76 -3.93
CA GLN A 152 -16.50 -16.33 -4.26
C GLN A 152 -15.10 -15.73 -4.20
N PRO A 153 -14.64 -15.02 -5.24
CA PRO A 153 -13.34 -14.36 -5.22
C PRO A 153 -13.32 -13.25 -4.17
N ALA A 154 -12.31 -13.27 -3.31
CA ALA A 154 -12.12 -12.37 -2.18
C ALA A 154 -11.12 -11.24 -2.48
N GLY A 155 -10.43 -11.33 -3.61
CA GLY A 155 -9.44 -10.36 -4.08
C GLY A 155 -8.06 -10.99 -4.23
N GLN A 156 -7.07 -10.15 -4.53
CA GLN A 156 -5.70 -10.56 -4.77
C GLN A 156 -4.73 -9.67 -3.99
N PHE A 157 -3.61 -10.23 -3.54
CA PHE A 157 -2.50 -9.48 -2.94
C PHE A 157 -1.18 -9.83 -3.62
N ALA A 158 -0.25 -8.87 -3.67
CA ALA A 158 1.03 -9.04 -4.33
C ALA A 158 2.15 -9.18 -3.31
N VAL A 159 2.94 -10.25 -3.43
CA VAL A 159 4.20 -10.46 -2.72
C VAL A 159 5.34 -10.01 -3.63
N ASN A 160 6.22 -9.16 -3.12
CA ASN A 160 7.34 -8.59 -3.87
C ASN A 160 8.68 -8.90 -3.20
N LEU A 161 9.74 -8.94 -4.00
CA LEU A 161 11.13 -9.09 -3.54
C LEU A 161 11.74 -7.78 -3.00
N PHE A 162 10.98 -6.70 -2.92
CA PHE A 162 11.52 -5.41 -2.49
C PHE A 162 11.85 -5.43 -1.00
N ALA A 163 13.11 -5.74 -0.68
CA ALA A 163 13.71 -5.43 0.60
C ALA A 163 14.18 -3.96 0.57
N ALA A 164 13.67 -3.15 1.50
CA ALA A 164 14.12 -1.76 1.65
C ALA A 164 15.65 -1.71 1.88
N ASP A 165 16.16 -2.69 2.62
CA ASP A 165 17.59 -2.86 2.91
C ASP A 165 18.43 -3.13 1.65
N GLU A 166 17.91 -3.88 0.67
CA GLU A 166 18.60 -4.08 -0.62
C GLU A 166 18.60 -2.83 -1.49
N SER A 167 17.58 -1.97 -1.34
CA SER A 167 17.50 -0.69 -2.06
C SER A 167 18.30 0.42 -1.37
N GLN A 168 18.77 0.20 -0.14
CA GLN A 168 19.55 1.16 0.62
C GLN A 168 21.02 1.11 0.18
N ILE A 169 21.33 1.82 -0.90
CA ILE A 169 22.70 1.94 -1.46
C ILE A 169 23.66 2.79 -0.60
N ALA A 170 23.21 3.27 0.56
CA ALA A 170 24.08 3.99 1.49
C ALA A 170 25.05 3.01 2.13
N VAL A 171 26.34 3.32 2.12
CA VAL A 171 27.39 2.48 2.70
C VAL A 171 27.14 2.33 4.21
N GLU A 172 26.79 1.13 4.66
CA GLU A 172 26.77 0.80 6.09
C GLU A 172 28.20 0.61 6.59
N THR A 173 28.55 1.32 7.67
CA THR A 173 29.91 1.29 8.27
C THR A 173 30.12 0.13 9.23
N THR A 174 29.09 -0.64 9.53
CA THR A 174 29.12 -1.77 10.46
C THR A 174 28.30 -2.92 9.91
N ILE A 175 28.94 -4.05 9.63
CA ILE A 175 28.22 -5.27 9.21
C ILE A 175 28.16 -6.21 10.41
N ARG A 176 26.94 -6.55 10.83
CA ARG A 176 26.71 -7.50 11.93
C ARG A 176 26.78 -8.93 11.42
N LEU A 177 27.84 -9.66 11.77
CA LEU A 177 27.94 -11.10 11.51
C LEU A 177 27.74 -11.86 12.83
N GLY A 178 26.52 -12.38 13.04
CA GLY A 178 26.16 -13.13 14.25
C GLY A 178 26.02 -12.21 15.47
N GLN A 179 26.81 -12.47 16.52
CA GLN A 179 26.90 -11.60 17.71
C GLN A 179 28.14 -10.68 17.71
N THR A 180 28.87 -10.66 16.61
CA THR A 180 30.10 -9.89 16.46
C THR A 180 29.87 -8.79 15.46
N ASP A 181 29.98 -7.55 15.93
CA ASP A 181 29.98 -6.37 15.08
C ASP A 181 31.34 -6.33 14.39
N VAL A 182 31.39 -6.66 13.09
CA VAL A 182 32.60 -6.50 12.29
C VAL A 182 32.58 -5.06 11.80
N THR A 183 33.24 -4.19 12.57
CA THR A 183 33.56 -2.85 12.10
C THR A 183 34.41 -3.01 10.86
N ALA A 184 34.02 -2.36 9.74
CA ALA A 184 34.89 -2.28 8.58
C ALA A 184 36.26 -1.81 9.07
N PRO A 185 37.38 -2.44 8.65
CA PRO A 185 38.67 -1.89 8.97
C PRO A 185 38.60 -0.42 8.57
N THR A 186 38.94 0.46 9.51
CA THR A 186 39.42 1.77 9.11
C THR A 186 40.66 1.43 8.32
N GLU A 187 40.52 1.24 7.01
CA GLU A 187 41.57 1.70 6.12
C GLU A 187 41.73 3.15 6.56
N GLU A 188 42.74 3.38 7.38
CA GLU A 188 43.57 4.54 7.16
C GLU A 188 43.89 4.44 5.69
N ASP A 189 43.01 5.04 4.88
CA ASP A 189 43.33 5.46 3.56
C ASP A 189 44.55 6.33 3.83
N VAL A 190 45.74 5.74 3.71
CA VAL A 190 47.01 6.45 3.55
C VAL A 190 46.93 7.02 2.14
N GLY A 191 45.85 7.78 1.93
CA GLY A 191 45.43 8.43 0.73
C GLY A 191 46.50 9.45 0.48
N GLN A 192 47.18 9.20 -0.64
CA GLN A 192 48.22 10.02 -1.21
C GLN A 192 48.01 11.48 -0.82
N ARG A 193 48.79 11.97 0.15
CA ARG A 193 48.72 13.39 0.52
C ARG A 193 48.98 14.17 -0.76
N GLU A 194 47.99 14.92 -1.21
CA GLU A 194 48.02 15.66 -2.46
C GLU A 194 48.99 16.87 -2.35
N LEU A 195 50.30 16.58 -2.37
CA LEU A 195 51.38 17.56 -2.27
C LEU A 195 51.40 18.54 -3.45
N TRP A 196 50.69 18.21 -4.53
CA TRP A 196 50.61 19.03 -5.74
C TRP A 196 49.97 20.40 -5.45
N TYR A 197 49.03 20.51 -4.52
CA TYR A 197 48.45 21.82 -4.14
C TYR A 197 49.52 22.77 -3.58
N TRP A 198 50.45 22.25 -2.77
CA TRP A 198 51.55 23.04 -2.22
C TRP A 198 52.55 23.44 -3.30
N LEU A 199 52.85 22.55 -4.23
CA LEU A 199 53.72 22.85 -5.38
C LEU A 199 53.08 23.90 -6.30
N ALA A 200 51.78 23.80 -6.57
CA ALA A 200 51.03 24.77 -7.36
C ALA A 200 50.98 26.15 -6.67
N LEU A 201 50.78 26.20 -5.36
CA LEU A 201 50.80 27.44 -4.58
C LEU A 201 52.18 28.11 -4.63
N ILE A 202 53.26 27.34 -4.48
CA ILE A 202 54.62 27.86 -4.60
C ILE A 202 54.87 28.42 -6.00
N GLY A 203 54.50 27.69 -7.05
CA GLY A 203 54.61 28.16 -8.43
C GLY A 203 53.83 29.45 -8.68
N PHE A 204 52.61 29.55 -8.14
CA PHE A 204 51.77 30.75 -8.24
C PHE A 204 52.40 31.96 -7.53
N LEU A 205 52.99 31.78 -6.34
CA LEU A 205 53.70 32.84 -5.63
C LEU A 205 54.95 33.32 -6.40
N VAL A 206 55.68 32.41 -7.04
CA VAL A 206 56.82 32.77 -7.91
C VAL A 206 56.36 33.63 -9.07
N LEU A 207 55.27 33.26 -9.75
CA LEU A 207 54.70 34.05 -10.84
C LEU A 207 54.22 35.43 -10.37
N LEU A 208 53.59 35.53 -9.20
CA LEU A 208 53.21 36.82 -8.63
C LEU A 208 54.42 37.69 -8.31
N LEU A 209 55.49 37.09 -7.78
CA LEU A 209 56.73 37.81 -7.46
C LEU A 209 57.42 38.30 -8.73
N GLU A 210 57.51 37.44 -9.76
CA GLU A 210 58.02 37.81 -11.08
C GLU A 210 57.18 38.94 -11.70
N TRP A 211 55.86 38.80 -11.70
CA TRP A 211 54.95 39.83 -12.21
C TRP A 211 55.12 41.15 -11.48
N TRP A 212 55.24 41.12 -10.14
CA TRP A 212 55.45 42.30 -9.32
C TRP A 212 56.80 42.98 -9.61
N VAL A 213 57.87 42.22 -9.77
CA VAL A 213 59.20 42.74 -10.17
C VAL A 213 59.12 43.35 -11.57
N HIS A 214 58.45 42.68 -12.51
CA HIS A 214 58.30 43.19 -13.87
C HIS A 214 57.47 44.48 -13.90
N HIS A 215 56.39 44.56 -13.13
CA HIS A 215 55.51 45.72 -13.11
C HIS A 215 56.08 46.91 -12.31
N ARG A 216 56.93 46.67 -11.29
CA ARG A 216 57.64 47.74 -10.56
C ARG A 216 58.93 48.22 -11.25
N GLY A 217 59.35 47.55 -12.33
CA GLY A 217 60.61 47.81 -13.02
C GLY A 217 61.79 47.30 -12.20
N ALA A 218 62.83 46.79 -12.86
CA ALA A 218 64.05 46.28 -12.21
C ALA A 218 64.84 47.39 -11.49
N ARG A 219 64.35 47.85 -10.34
CA ARG A 219 65.12 48.58 -9.34
C ARG A 219 65.36 47.59 -8.22
N TRP A 220 66.49 46.90 -8.28
CA TRP A 220 66.98 46.12 -7.15
C TRP A 220 66.94 47.01 -5.90
N PRO A 221 66.46 46.52 -4.75
CA PRO A 221 66.59 47.28 -3.52
C PRO A 221 68.10 47.47 -3.26
N ASN A 222 68.56 48.73 -3.24
CA ASN A 222 69.93 49.05 -2.89
C ASN A 222 70.20 48.56 -1.45
N TRP A 223 70.81 47.39 -1.32
CA TRP A 223 71.39 46.92 -0.07
C TRP A 223 72.66 47.73 0.21
N GLY A 224 72.47 48.93 0.76
CA GLY A 224 73.54 49.88 1.15
C GLY A 224 74.41 49.45 2.34
N TRP A 225 74.51 48.16 2.65
CA TRP A 225 75.26 47.66 3.81
C TRP A 225 76.63 47.04 3.48
N LEU A 226 77.06 47.06 2.20
CA LEU A 226 78.33 46.47 1.75
C LEU A 226 79.43 47.49 1.33
N GLN A 227 79.25 48.80 1.57
CA GLN A 227 80.25 49.83 1.21
C GLN A 227 80.94 50.51 2.40
N ARG A 228 81.00 49.87 3.58
CA ARG A 228 81.89 50.31 4.66
C ARG A 228 82.71 49.14 5.18
N ARG A 229 83.86 48.91 4.53
CA ARG A 229 85.13 48.44 5.11
C ARG A 229 86.16 48.39 3.98
N ASN A 230 86.93 49.47 3.85
CA ASN A 230 88.39 49.45 3.83
C ASN A 230 88.86 50.92 3.79
N ALA A 231 89.61 51.28 4.82
CA ALA A 231 90.55 52.38 4.78
C ALA A 231 91.69 52.06 3.80
#